data_AF-A0A660Z1T8-F1
#
_entry.id   AF-A0A660Z1T8-F1
#
_cell.length_a   1.000
_cell.length_b   1.000
_cell.length_c   1.000
_cell.angle_alpha   90.00
_cell.angle_beta   90.00
_cell.angle_gamma   90.00
#
_symmetry.space_group_name_H-M   'P 1'
#
loop_
_entity.id
_entity.type
_entity.pdbx_description
1 polymer ?
#
loop_
_entity_poly.entity_id
_entity_poly.type
_entity_poly.pdbx_seq_one_letter_code
_entity_poly.pdbx_strand_id
1 'polypeptide(L)'
;MAGIKKKKIVLYTFLVILIAGVFYILFNEYGLLKYFKIKSELESINLQIEELKDENIRLQNEIDSLKNKIPAKIERTAREEYDMMRENEVKIDVNEK
;
A
#
# COMPACT_ATOMS: atom_id res chain seq x y z
N MET A 1 41.98 -5.48 55.55
CA MET A 1 41.05 -6.05 54.54
C MET A 1 39.70 -5.33 54.40
N ALA A 2 39.28 -4.45 55.34
CA ALA A 2 37.95 -3.82 55.31
C ALA A 2 37.72 -2.79 54.17
N GLY A 3 38.75 -2.04 53.76
CA GLY A 3 38.62 -1.00 52.72
C GLY A 3 38.32 -1.54 51.31
N ILE A 4 38.76 -2.76 51.00
CA ILE A 4 38.53 -3.41 49.69
C ILE A 4 37.06 -3.80 49.54
N LYS A 5 36.39 -4.22 50.64
CA LYS A 5 34.96 -4.58 50.61
C LYS A 5 34.06 -3.37 50.35
N LYS A 6 34.38 -2.20 50.93
CA LYS A 6 33.63 -0.94 50.68
C LYS A 6 33.76 -0.46 49.23
N LYS A 7 34.96 -0.50 48.63
CA LYS A 7 35.15 -0.16 47.20
C LYS A 7 34.36 -1.08 46.26
N LYS A 8 34.31 -2.39 46.55
CA LYS A 8 33.51 -3.34 45.76
C LYS A 8 32.00 -3.06 45.84
N ILE A 9 31.50 -2.70 47.03
CA ILE A 9 30.08 -2.34 47.21
C ILE A 9 29.71 -1.11 46.39
N VAL A 10 30.54 -0.05 46.43
CA VAL A 10 30.30 1.18 45.65
C VAL A 10 30.35 0.90 44.14
N LEU A 11 31.24 0.01 43.70
CA LEU A 11 31.31 -0.40 42.30
C LEU A 11 30.04 -1.13 41.87
N TYR A 12 29.56 -2.08 42.67
CA TYR A 12 28.32 -2.82 42.35
C TYR A 12 27.09 -1.92 42.36
N THR A 13 26.95 -1.00 43.31
CA THR A 13 25.84 -0.06 43.31
C THR A 13 25.88 0.87 42.10
N PHE A 14 27.06 1.35 41.70
CA PHE A 14 27.21 2.13 40.47
C PHE A 14 26.81 1.32 39.23
N LEU A 15 27.21 0.05 39.16
CA LEU A 15 26.90 -0.85 38.04
C LEU A 15 25.39 -1.13 37.95
N VAL A 16 24.71 -1.31 39.08
CA VAL A 16 23.25 -1.48 39.15
C VAL A 16 22.52 -0.22 38.68
N ILE A 17 22.97 0.97 39.10
CA ILE A 17 22.36 2.24 38.65
C ILE A 17 22.54 2.42 37.15
N LEU A 18 23.71 2.08 36.62
CA LEU A 18 24.00 2.19 35.19
C LEU A 18 23.12 1.23 34.38
N ILE A 19 22.97 -0.02 34.82
CA ILE A 19 22.06 -0.99 34.20
C ILE A 19 20.62 -0.49 34.27
N ALA A 20 20.15 -0.02 35.44
CA ALA A 20 18.79 0.50 35.60
C ALA A 20 18.52 1.70 34.68
N GLY A 21 19.51 2.59 34.49
CA GLY A 21 19.42 3.70 33.54
C GLY A 21 19.30 3.24 32.09
N VAL A 22 20.06 2.22 31.68
CA VAL A 22 19.95 1.63 30.34
C VAL A 22 18.56 1.00 30.14
N PHE A 23 18.09 0.22 31.12
CA PHE A 23 16.73 -0.34 31.08
C PHE A 23 15.67 0.75 31.00
N TYR A 24 15.81 1.84 31.76
CA TYR A 24 14.89 2.96 31.70
C TYR A 24 14.85 3.57 30.28
N ILE A 25 15.99 3.84 29.65
CA ILE A 25 16.04 4.41 28.29
C ILE A 25 15.44 3.44 27.25
N LEU A 26 15.66 2.14 27.40
CA LEU A 26 15.14 1.13 26.46
C LEU A 26 13.63 0.90 26.62
N PHE A 27 13.13 0.86 27.85
CA PHE A 27 11.74 0.50 28.18
C PHE A 27 10.83 1.70 28.47
N ASN A 28 11.31 2.94 28.34
CA ASN A 28 10.45 4.12 28.46
C ASN A 28 9.41 4.17 27.33
N GLU A 29 8.28 4.87 27.55
CA GLU A 29 7.24 5.09 26.53
C GLU A 29 7.79 5.78 25.27
N TYR A 30 8.83 6.61 25.43
CA TYR A 30 9.57 7.26 24.34
C TYR A 30 10.89 6.56 24.00
N GLY A 31 11.07 5.31 24.44
CA GLY A 31 12.28 4.54 24.25
C GLY A 31 12.52 4.13 22.79
N LEU A 32 13.75 3.71 22.51
CA LEU A 32 14.19 3.32 21.16
C LEU A 32 13.32 2.21 20.56
N LEU A 33 12.86 1.25 21.38
CA LEU A 33 11.98 0.16 20.95
C LEU A 33 10.67 0.68 20.34
N LYS A 34 10.06 1.70 20.93
CA LYS A 34 8.82 2.29 20.41
C LYS A 34 9.07 3.02 19.11
N TYR A 35 10.18 3.74 19.00
CA TYR A 35 10.57 4.43 17.76
C TYR A 35 10.70 3.46 16.58
N PHE A 36 11.39 2.33 16.77
CA PHE A 36 11.52 1.32 15.72
C PHE A 36 10.17 0.72 15.32
N LYS A 37 9.28 0.45 16.29
CA LYS A 37 7.94 -0.06 16.02
C LYS A 37 7.12 0.93 15.20
N ILE A 38 7.05 2.20 15.62
CA ILE A 38 6.32 3.26 14.91
C ILE A 38 6.90 3.43 13.50
N LYS A 39 8.23 3.42 13.36
CA LYS A 39 8.87 3.54 12.04
C LYS A 39 8.47 2.40 11.12
N SER A 40 8.44 1.16 11.62
CA SER A 40 7.99 0.00 10.83
C SER A 40 6.50 0.06 10.47
N GLU A 41 5.65 0.57 11.37
CA GLU A 41 4.22 0.78 11.09
C GLU A 41 4.01 1.87 10.04
N LEU A 42 4.78 2.96 10.09
CA LEU A 42 4.73 3.99 9.06
C LEU A 42 5.16 3.46 7.69
N GLU A 43 6.23 2.66 7.64
CA GLU A 43 6.71 2.06 6.40
C GLU A 43 5.67 1.09 5.81
N SER A 44 5.06 0.24 6.65
CA SER A 44 4.03 -0.70 6.19
C SER A 44 2.74 -0.01 5.74
N ILE A 45 2.34 1.10 6.39
CA ILE A 45 1.19 1.90 5.96
C ILE A 45 1.48 2.57 4.61
N ASN A 46 2.68 3.12 4.42
CA ASN A 46 3.06 3.74 3.15
C ASN A 46 3.05 2.74 1.99
N LEU A 47 3.55 1.52 2.22
CA LEU A 47 3.49 0.45 1.23
C LEU A 47 2.04 0.09 0.87
N GLN A 48 1.16 -0.05 1.87
CA GLN A 48 -0.26 -0.30 1.63
C GLN A 48 -0.94 0.84 0.84
N ILE A 49 -0.57 2.09 1.09
CA ILE A 49 -1.08 3.24 0.31
C ILE A 49 -0.66 3.14 -1.15
N GLU A 50 0.58 2.74 -1.42
CA GLU A 50 1.10 2.58 -2.78
C GLU A 50 0.38 1.43 -3.50
N GLU A 51 0.27 0.27 -2.87
CA GLU A 51 -0.46 -0.88 -3.41
C GLU A 51 -1.92 -0.55 -3.74
N LEU A 52 -2.61 0.14 -2.82
CA LEU A 52 -4.00 0.54 -3.03
C LEU A 52 -4.16 1.57 -4.16
N LYS A 53 -3.18 2.47 -4.35
CA LYS A 53 -3.19 3.42 -5.47
C LYS A 53 -3.05 2.69 -6.80
N ASP A 54 -2.11 1.76 -6.88
CA ASP A 54 -1.89 0.96 -8.10
C ASP A 54 -3.10 0.10 -8.43
N GLU A 55 -3.72 -0.51 -7.42
CA GLU A 55 -4.96 -1.26 -7.61
C GLU A 55 -6.11 -0.37 -8.09
N ASN A 56 -6.25 0.84 -7.53
CA ASN A 56 -7.27 1.79 -7.96
C ASN A 56 -7.08 2.19 -9.43
N ILE A 57 -5.84 2.49 -9.86
CA ILE A 57 -5.51 2.80 -11.25
C ILE A 57 -5.85 1.60 -12.16
N ARG A 58 -5.51 0.38 -11.74
CA ARG A 58 -5.82 -0.85 -12.51
C ARG A 58 -7.33 -1.02 -12.69
N LEU A 59 -8.10 -0.87 -11.61
CA LEU A 59 -9.56 -1.00 -11.65
C LEU A 59 -10.20 0.09 -12.51
N GLN A 60 -9.70 1.32 -12.44
CA GLN A 60 -10.19 2.41 -13.28
C GLN A 60 -9.97 2.13 -14.76
N ASN A 61 -8.77 1.65 -15.14
CA ASN A 61 -8.47 1.24 -16.50
C ASN A 61 -9.37 0.08 -16.98
N GLU A 62 -9.68 -0.87 -16.10
CA GLU A 62 -10.59 -1.97 -16.40
C GLU A 62 -12.02 -1.46 -16.64
N ILE A 63 -12.53 -0.57 -15.78
CA ILE A 63 -13.82 0.10 -15.95
C ILE A 63 -13.87 0.82 -17.29
N ASP A 64 -12.84 1.59 -17.64
CA ASP A 64 -12.79 2.34 -18.89
C ASP A 64 -12.74 1.41 -20.11
N SER A 65 -11.97 0.32 -20.03
CA SER A 65 -11.94 -0.71 -21.07
C SER A 65 -13.32 -1.36 -21.25
N LEU A 66 -14.01 -1.71 -20.17
CA LEU A 66 -15.33 -2.33 -20.24
C LEU A 66 -16.37 -1.33 -20.79
N LYS A 67 -16.43 -0.12 -20.24
CA LYS A 67 -17.39 0.91 -20.68
C LYS A 67 -17.23 1.30 -22.14
N ASN A 68 -16.01 1.33 -22.66
CA ASN A 68 -15.77 1.76 -24.05
C ASN A 68 -15.81 0.59 -25.05
N LYS A 69 -15.35 -0.61 -24.66
CA LYS A 69 -15.34 -1.76 -25.58
C LYS A 69 -16.69 -2.46 -25.68
N ILE A 70 -17.51 -2.44 -24.64
CA ILE A 70 -18.81 -3.12 -24.66
C ILE A 70 -19.77 -2.47 -25.69
N PRO A 71 -19.98 -1.14 -25.71
CA PRO A 71 -20.85 -0.51 -26.69
C PRO A 71 -20.37 -0.71 -28.12
N ALA A 72 -19.07 -0.53 -28.37
CA ALA A 72 -18.48 -0.73 -29.70
C ALA A 72 -18.60 -2.18 -30.18
N LYS A 73 -18.44 -3.16 -29.28
CA LYS A 73 -18.60 -4.58 -29.60
C LYS A 73 -20.06 -4.94 -29.86
N ILE A 74 -21.00 -4.40 -29.09
CA ILE A 74 -22.45 -4.59 -29.32
C ILE A 74 -22.85 -4.00 -30.68
N GLU A 75 -22.43 -2.78 -30.97
CA GLU A 75 -22.73 -2.12 -32.25
C GLU A 75 -22.13 -2.88 -33.43
N ARG A 76 -20.88 -3.37 -33.31
CA ARG A 76 -20.25 -4.16 -34.36
C ARG A 76 -21.03 -5.44 -34.65
N THR A 77 -21.40 -6.20 -33.61
CA THR A 77 -22.20 -7.43 -33.78
C THR A 77 -23.57 -7.13 -34.39
N ALA A 78 -24.23 -6.05 -33.98
CA ALA A 78 -25.52 -5.65 -34.54
C ALA A 78 -25.43 -5.35 -36.05
N ARG A 79 -24.36 -4.70 -36.49
CA ARG A 79 -24.11 -4.39 -37.91
C ARG A 79 -23.68 -5.63 -38.71
N GLU A 80 -22.74 -6.42 -38.21
CA GLU A 80 -22.13 -7.55 -38.93
C GLU A 80 -23.07 -8.76 -39.02
N GLU A 81 -23.75 -9.12 -37.94
CA GLU A 81 -24.53 -10.37 -37.85
C GLU A 81 -26.02 -10.17 -38.14
N TYR A 82 -26.55 -8.97 -37.91
CA TYR A 82 -27.99 -8.69 -37.98
C TYR A 82 -28.35 -7.59 -38.99
N ASP A 83 -27.38 -7.04 -39.73
CA ASP A 83 -27.54 -5.93 -40.68
C ASP A 83 -28.33 -4.74 -40.09
N MET A 84 -28.20 -4.54 -38.77
CA MET A 84 -28.89 -3.46 -38.06
C MET A 84 -28.17 -2.14 -38.30
N MET A 85 -28.94 -1.09 -38.56
CA MET A 85 -28.47 0.27 -38.75
C MET A 85 -29.16 1.21 -37.76
N ARG A 86 -28.55 2.36 -37.48
CA ARG A 86 -29.19 3.37 -36.62
C ARG A 86 -30.37 3.99 -37.37
N GLU A 87 -31.36 4.52 -36.64
CA GLU A 87 -32.60 5.07 -37.23
C GLU A 87 -32.36 6.19 -38.26
N ASN A 88 -31.21 6.86 -38.16
CA ASN A 88 -30.81 7.97 -39.03
C ASN A 88 -29.80 7.58 -40.13
N GLU A 89 -29.55 6.29 -40.35
CA GLU A 89 -28.65 5.78 -41.39
C GLU A 89 -29.43 5.33 -42.64
N VAL A 90 -28.81 5.44 -43.82
CA VAL A 90 -29.42 5.03 -45.11
C VAL A 90 -28.51 3.99 -45.76
N LYS A 91 -29.07 2.84 -46.11
CA LYS A 91 -28.36 1.76 -46.81
C LYS A 91 -28.12 2.14 -48.27
N ILE A 92 -26.87 2.04 -48.73
CA ILE A 92 -26.48 2.27 -50.13
C ILE A 92 -26.01 0.94 -50.70
N ASP A 93 -26.82 0.34 -51.57
CA ASP A 93 -26.44 -0.89 -52.29
C ASP A 93 -25.77 -0.52 -53.63
N VAL A 94 -24.51 -0.90 -53.78
CA VAL A 94 -23.76 -0.72 -55.03
C VAL A 94 -23.82 -2.02 -55.82
N ASN A 95 -24.63 -2.05 -56.89
CA ASN A 95 -24.64 -3.15 -57.85
C ASN A 95 -23.54 -2.93 -58.89
N GLU A 96 -22.51 -3.77 -58.90
CA GLU A 96 -21.57 -3.85 -60.02
C GLU A 96 -22.28 -4.47 -61.23
N LYS A 97 -22.14 -3.83 -62.40
CA LYS A 97 -22.87 -4.14 -63.63
C LYS A 97 -22.01 -4.94 -64.61
#